data_AF-A0A948DDV8-F1
#
_entry.id   AF-A0A948DDV8-F1
#
_cell.length_a   1.000
_cell.length_b   1.000
_cell.length_c   1.000
_cell.angle_alpha   90.00
_cell.angle_beta   90.00
_cell.angle_gamma   90.00
#
_symmetry.space_group_name_H-M   'P 1'
#
loop_
_entity.id
_entity.type
_entity.pdbx_description
1 polymer ?
#
loop_
_entity_poly.entity_id
_entity_poly.type
_entity_poly.pdbx_seq_one_letter_code
_entity_poly.pdbx_strand_id
1 'polypeptide(L)'
;MPRALPEFEELDEELEFWRKHDVIEFVDFSDLGPFLRSSNKSIVVALRMEPVVREQTRRIADARGSKYQTLMREWIYDGLERSLRAQRGAKGAKSEIEVLTELVLGMSKDLEELKAGSGGLTGD
;
A
#
# COMPACT_ATOMS: atom_id res chain seq x y z
N MET A 1 -9.79 -24.14 -16.14
CA MET A 1 -8.72 -24.93 -15.51
C MET A 1 -7.42 -24.20 -15.79
N PRO A 2 -6.64 -23.84 -14.77
CA PRO A 2 -5.36 -23.15 -14.96
C PRO A 2 -4.43 -24.03 -15.80
N ARG A 3 -3.61 -23.40 -16.65
CA ARG A 3 -2.53 -24.10 -17.34
C ARG A 3 -1.40 -24.40 -16.36
N ALA A 4 -0.72 -25.52 -16.55
CA ALA A 4 0.46 -25.85 -15.76
C ALA A 4 1.58 -24.83 -16.02
N LEU A 5 2.27 -24.41 -14.96
CA LEU A 5 3.47 -23.58 -15.08
C LEU A 5 4.57 -24.38 -15.80
N PRO A 6 5.20 -23.82 -16.84
CA PRO A 6 6.36 -24.46 -17.47
C PRO A 6 7.56 -24.48 -16.52
N GLU A 7 8.45 -25.46 -16.69
CA GLU A 7 9.78 -25.44 -16.07
C GLU A 7 10.74 -24.74 -17.03
N PHE A 8 11.47 -23.74 -16.53
CA PHE A 8 12.47 -23.00 -17.30
C PHE A 8 13.86 -23.39 -16.82
N GLU A 9 14.79 -23.64 -17.75
CA GLU A 9 16.18 -23.94 -17.40
C GLU A 9 17.00 -22.64 -17.23
N GLU A 10 16.63 -21.57 -17.92
CA GLU A 10 17.36 -20.29 -17.98
C GLU A 10 16.46 -19.07 -17.79
N LEU A 11 17.00 -18.02 -17.16
CA LEU A 11 16.24 -16.80 -16.83
C LEU A 11 15.77 -16.01 -18.07
N ASP A 12 16.57 -16.00 -19.14
CA ASP A 12 16.22 -15.32 -20.40
C ASP A 12 15.01 -15.99 -21.09
N GLU A 13 14.89 -17.31 -20.96
CA GLU A 13 13.75 -18.07 -21.48
C GLU A 13 12.46 -17.72 -20.72
N GLU A 14 12.54 -17.64 -19.39
CA GLU A 14 11.45 -17.22 -18.54
C GLU A 14 10.97 -15.80 -18.90
N LEU A 15 11.90 -14.86 -19.10
CA LEU A 15 11.58 -13.48 -19.50
C LEU A 15 10.88 -13.40 -20.86
N GLU A 16 11.37 -14.12 -21.86
CA GLU A 16 10.75 -14.17 -23.18
C GLU A 16 9.38 -14.84 -23.16
N PHE A 17 9.19 -15.83 -22.27
CA PHE A 17 7.91 -16.46 -22.04
C PHE A 17 6.89 -15.49 -21.44
N TRP A 18 7.24 -14.77 -20.36
CA TRP A 18 6.37 -13.80 -19.69
C TRP A 18 6.10 -12.54 -20.52
N ARG A 19 6.94 -12.21 -21.50
CA ARG A 19 6.65 -11.16 -22.49
C ARG A 19 5.49 -11.51 -23.42
N LYS A 20 5.24 -12.81 -23.63
CA LYS A 20 4.27 -13.31 -24.62
C LYS A 20 3.01 -13.89 -23.97
N HIS A 21 3.02 -14.12 -22.65
CA HIS A 21 1.93 -14.76 -21.94
C HIS A 21 1.50 -13.96 -20.70
N ASP A 22 0.20 -13.94 -20.43
CA ASP A 22 -0.36 -13.29 -19.25
C ASP A 22 -0.32 -14.26 -18.05
N VAL A 23 0.17 -13.76 -16.91
CA VAL A 23 0.22 -14.48 -15.63
C VAL A 23 -1.14 -15.05 -15.20
N ILE A 24 -2.24 -14.40 -15.61
CA ILE A 24 -3.62 -14.81 -15.30
C ILE A 24 -3.95 -16.22 -15.83
N GLU A 25 -3.30 -16.65 -16.91
CA GLU A 25 -3.58 -17.94 -17.57
C GLU A 25 -3.06 -19.16 -16.78
N PHE A 26 -2.17 -18.92 -15.83
CA PHE A 26 -1.49 -19.94 -15.01
C PHE A 26 -1.90 -19.89 -13.54
N VAL A 27 -2.72 -18.91 -13.14
CA VAL A 27 -3.22 -18.77 -11.77
C VAL A 27 -4.46 -19.62 -11.55
N ASP A 28 -4.44 -20.50 -10.54
CA ASP A 28 -5.64 -21.19 -10.09
C ASP A 28 -6.49 -20.29 -9.19
N PHE A 29 -7.54 -19.72 -9.77
CA PHE A 29 -8.50 -18.89 -9.04
C PHE A 29 -9.31 -19.68 -7.98
N SER A 30 -9.25 -21.01 -7.99
CA SER A 30 -9.90 -21.88 -7.00
C SER A 30 -9.33 -21.67 -5.59
N ASP A 31 -8.03 -21.37 -5.49
CA ASP A 31 -7.31 -21.19 -4.22
C ASP A 31 -7.31 -19.74 -3.72
N LEU A 32 -7.79 -18.81 -4.56
CA LEU A 32 -8.07 -17.43 -4.16
C LEU A 32 -9.34 -17.33 -3.30
N GLY A 33 -10.02 -18.44 -3.02
CA GLY A 33 -11.15 -18.52 -2.12
C GLY A 33 -10.97 -17.69 -0.84
N PRO A 34 -9.89 -17.82 -0.04
CA PRO A 34 -9.68 -17.03 1.17
C PRO A 34 -9.38 -15.54 0.90
N PHE A 35 -8.64 -15.21 -0.16
CA PHE A 35 -8.23 -13.85 -0.49
C PHE A 35 -9.37 -13.02 -1.10
N LEU A 36 -10.24 -13.67 -1.89
CA LEU A 36 -11.50 -13.12 -2.39
C LEU A 36 -12.64 -13.23 -1.35
N ARG A 37 -12.49 -14.12 -0.35
CA ARG A 37 -13.30 -14.18 0.88
C ARG A 37 -12.83 -13.23 1.98
N SER A 38 -11.94 -12.27 1.71
CA SER A 38 -12.13 -10.93 2.28
C SER A 38 -13.38 -10.32 1.63
N SER A 39 -14.50 -11.01 1.78
CA SER A 39 -15.82 -10.47 1.58
C SER A 39 -15.79 -9.14 2.31
N ASN A 40 -16.07 -8.08 1.58
CA ASN A 40 -16.40 -6.76 2.10
C ASN A 40 -17.64 -6.89 3.00
N LYS A 41 -17.51 -7.63 4.11
CA LYS A 41 -18.55 -7.83 5.10
C LYS A 41 -18.66 -6.48 5.78
N SER A 42 -19.62 -5.69 5.30
CA SER A 42 -20.02 -4.48 5.98
C SER A 42 -20.36 -4.85 7.43
N ILE A 43 -19.53 -4.40 8.35
CA ILE A 43 -19.77 -4.59 9.79
C ILE A 43 -20.84 -3.58 10.19
N VAL A 44 -21.85 -4.02 10.92
CA VAL A 44 -22.87 -3.12 11.47
C VAL A 44 -22.24 -2.37 12.64
N VAL A 45 -22.14 -1.05 12.51
CA VAL A 45 -21.65 -0.16 13.56
C VAL A 45 -22.83 0.60 14.15
N ALA A 46 -23.01 0.53 15.47
CA ALA A 46 -23.99 1.33 16.19
C ALA A 46 -23.31 2.62 16.68
N LEU A 47 -23.76 3.77 16.19
CA LEU A 47 -23.27 5.09 16.59
C LEU A 47 -24.39 5.87 17.30
N ARG A 48 -24.09 6.42 18.49
CA ARG A 48 -24.97 7.36 19.16
C ARG A 48 -24.73 8.76 18.59
N MET A 49 -25.80 9.45 18.23
CA MET A 49 -25.77 10.83 17.77
C MET A 49 -27.02 11.58 18.23
N GLU A 50 -26.92 12.91 18.33
CA GLU A 50 -28.06 13.74 18.69
C GLU A 50 -29.15 13.70 17.62
N PRO A 51 -30.45 13.77 18.01
CA PRO A 51 -31.56 13.76 17.06
C PRO A 51 -31.46 14.86 15.99
N VAL A 52 -30.98 16.04 16.38
CA VAL A 52 -30.81 17.19 15.48
C VAL A 52 -29.82 16.85 14.36
N VAL A 53 -28.67 16.27 14.71
CA VAL A 53 -27.63 15.89 13.74
C VAL A 53 -28.16 14.87 12.75
N ARG A 54 -28.86 13.83 13.24
CA ARG A 54 -29.46 12.81 12.38
C ARG A 54 -30.44 13.43 11.37
N GLU A 55 -31.30 14.34 11.83
CA GLU A 55 -32.30 14.98 10.98
C GLU A 55 -31.67 15.92 9.95
N GLN A 56 -30.66 16.71 10.33
CA GLN A 56 -29.94 17.55 9.36
C GLN A 56 -29.24 16.72 8.30
N THR A 57 -28.54 15.64 8.69
CA THR A 57 -27.90 14.73 7.73
C THR A 57 -28.91 14.10 6.78
N ARG A 58 -30.10 13.71 7.26
CA ARG A 58 -31.17 13.19 6.42
C ARG A 58 -31.64 14.21 5.38
N ARG A 59 -31.87 15.46 5.79
CA ARG A 59 -32.27 16.55 4.88
C ARG A 59 -31.23 16.80 3.78
N ILE A 60 -29.94 16.74 4.13
CA ILE A 60 -28.85 16.88 3.16
C ILE A 60 -28.82 15.69 2.21
N ALA A 61 -29.04 14.47 2.69
CA ALA A 61 -29.11 13.28 1.86
C ALA A 61 -30.27 13.37 0.85
N ASP A 62 -31.45 13.76 1.33
CA ASP A 62 -32.66 13.93 0.52
C ASP A 62 -32.43 14.98 -0.58
N ALA A 63 -31.84 16.12 -0.24
CA ALA A 63 -31.49 17.17 -1.20
C ALA A 63 -30.47 16.72 -2.27
N ARG A 64 -29.62 15.74 -1.94
CA ARG A 64 -28.63 15.15 -2.86
C ARG A 64 -29.16 13.93 -3.63
N GLY A 65 -30.42 13.54 -3.41
CA GLY A 65 -30.97 12.32 -3.99
C GLY A 65 -30.31 11.03 -3.48
N SER A 66 -29.70 11.06 -2.29
CA SER A 66 -29.00 9.92 -1.69
C SER A 66 -29.69 9.45 -0.42
N LYS A 67 -29.49 8.19 -0.05
CA LYS A 67 -30.01 7.65 1.22
C LYS A 67 -29.14 8.13 2.38
N TYR A 68 -29.76 8.40 3.53
CA TYR A 68 -29.05 8.75 4.78
C TYR A 68 -27.83 7.85 5.06
N GLN A 69 -28.00 6.53 4.96
CA GLN A 69 -26.91 5.58 5.22
C GLN A 69 -25.77 5.68 4.21
N THR A 70 -26.07 6.03 2.95
CA THR A 70 -25.07 6.21 1.91
C THR A 70 -24.25 7.47 2.19
N LEU A 71 -24.93 8.60 2.44
CA LEU A 71 -24.26 9.86 2.78
C LEU A 71 -23.38 9.72 4.03
N MET A 72 -23.87 9.01 5.06
CA MET A 72 -23.09 8.74 6.27
C MET A 72 -21.81 7.96 5.97
N ARG A 73 -21.87 6.95 5.09
CA ARG A 73 -20.68 6.19 4.69
C ARG A 73 -19.69 7.07 3.94
N GLU A 74 -20.17 7.85 2.97
CA GLU A 74 -19.34 8.79 2.19
C GLU A 74 -18.59 9.76 3.11
N TRP A 75 -19.28 10.40 4.06
CA TRP A 75 -18.63 11.32 5.00
C TRP A 75 -17.61 10.64 5.92
N ILE A 76 -17.85 9.41 6.33
CA ILE A 76 -16.88 8.62 7.11
C ILE A 76 -15.64 8.34 6.27
N TYR A 77 -15.81 7.91 5.01
CA TYR A 77 -14.69 7.68 4.09
C TYR A 77 -13.88 8.95 3.84
N ASP A 78 -14.55 10.06 3.52
CA ASP A 78 -13.90 11.34 3.27
C ASP A 78 -13.14 11.84 4.51
N GLY A 79 -13.75 11.69 5.70
CA GLY A 79 -13.12 12.03 6.97
C GLY A 79 -11.86 11.21 7.22
N LEU A 80 -11.94 9.89 7.02
CA LEU A 80 -10.82 8.98 7.18
C LEU A 80 -9.69 9.30 6.20
N GLU A 81 -10.01 9.55 4.93
CA GLU A 81 -9.01 9.89 3.92
C GLU A 81 -8.27 11.19 4.29
N ARG A 82 -9.00 12.24 4.69
CA ARG A 82 -8.40 13.50 5.14
C ARG A 82 -7.47 13.28 6.34
N SER A 83 -7.90 12.49 7.32
CA SER A 83 -7.09 12.19 8.51
C SER A 83 -5.83 11.39 8.17
N LEU A 84 -5.92 10.39 7.29
CA LEU A 84 -4.78 9.61 6.84
C LEU A 84 -3.78 10.45 6.04
N ARG A 85 -4.27 11.33 5.15
CA ARG A 85 -3.41 12.28 4.42
C ARG A 85 -2.69 13.25 5.36
N ALA A 86 -3.40 13.80 6.35
CA ALA A 86 -2.80 14.67 7.36
C ALA A 86 -1.75 13.94 8.20
N GLN A 87 -2.01 12.70 8.61
CA GLN A 87 -1.06 11.89 9.37
C GLN A 87 0.20 11.53 8.56
N ARG A 88 0.04 11.25 7.26
CA ARG A 88 1.17 11.03 6.34
C ARG A 88 1.97 12.29 6.10
N GLY A 89 1.32 13.46 5.96
CA GLY A 89 2.02 14.75 5.89
C GLY A 89 2.80 15.07 7.17
N ALA A 90 2.27 14.72 8.33
CA ALA A 90 2.94 14.93 9.62
C ALA A 90 4.08 13.93 9.90
N LYS A 91 3.99 12.68 9.42
CA LYS A 91 5.07 11.66 9.52
C LYS A 91 6.08 11.73 8.36
N GLY A 92 5.70 12.30 7.22
CA GLY A 92 6.50 12.40 5.99
C GLY A 92 7.62 13.42 6.05
N ALA A 93 7.54 14.40 6.95
CA ALA A 93 8.60 15.39 7.14
C ALA A 93 9.89 14.83 7.79
N LYS A 94 9.88 13.57 8.26
CA LYS A 94 11.03 12.91 8.94
C LYS A 94 11.39 11.50 8.46
N SER A 95 10.82 10.97 7.37
CA SER A 95 10.85 9.50 7.17
C SER A 95 11.52 8.96 5.92
N GLU A 96 11.75 9.74 4.86
CA GLU A 96 12.39 9.17 3.65
C GLU A 96 13.71 9.87 3.33
N ILE A 97 13.72 11.20 3.28
CA ILE A 97 14.95 11.98 3.04
C ILE A 97 15.92 11.84 4.22
N GLU A 98 15.43 11.84 5.46
CA GLU A 98 16.27 11.72 6.67
C GLU A 98 16.90 10.31 6.75
N VAL A 99 16.13 9.27 6.44
CA VAL A 99 16.61 7.87 6.36
C VAL A 99 17.62 7.68 5.25
N LEU A 100 17.36 8.24 4.06
CA LEU A 100 18.33 8.21 2.95
C LEU A 100 19.59 9.02 3.27
N THR A 101 19.46 10.15 3.98
CA THR A 101 20.60 10.98 4.37
C THR A 101 21.48 10.28 5.39
N GLU A 102 20.90 9.65 6.41
CA GLU A 102 21.64 8.84 7.39
C GLU A 102 22.36 7.66 6.73
N LEU A 103 21.70 6.98 5.79
CA LEU A 103 22.30 5.87 5.05
C LEU A 103 23.49 6.31 4.19
N VAL A 104 23.33 7.39 3.42
CA VAL A 104 24.40 7.93 2.56
C VAL A 104 25.58 8.45 3.39
N LEU A 105 25.32 9.11 4.52
CA LEU A 105 26.36 9.57 5.44
C LEU A 105 27.12 8.39 6.07
N GLY A 106 26.43 7.31 6.44
CA GLY A 106 27.05 6.08 6.93
C GLY A 106 27.97 5.44 5.88
N MET A 107 27.47 5.27 4.66
CA MET A 107 28.25 4.69 3.55
C MET A 107 29.49 5.52 3.20
N SER A 108 29.41 6.85 3.28
CA SER A 108 30.57 7.72 3.02
C SER A 108 31.65 7.56 4.09
N LYS A 109 31.26 7.31 5.35
CA LYS A 109 32.19 7.12 6.46
C LYS A 109 32.91 5.79 6.35
N ASP A 110 32.16 4.72 6.06
CA ASP A 110 32.72 3.38 5.84
C ASP A 110 33.70 3.37 4.66
N LEU A 111 33.42 4.15 3.61
CA LEU A 111 34.31 4.30 2.46
C LEU A 111 35.64 4.99 2.82
N GLU A 112 35.61 6.00 3.70
CA GLU A 112 36.82 6.70 4.15
C GLU A 112 37.66 5.82 5.09
N GLU A 113 37.02 5.01 5.94
CA GLU A 113 37.71 4.03 6.79
C GLU A 113 38.40 2.94 5.97
N LEU A 114 37.78 2.46 4.88
CA LEU A 114 38.38 1.50 3.94
C LEU A 114 39.56 2.11 3.18
N LYS A 115 39.48 3.38 2.76
CA LYS A 115 40.61 4.08 2.12
C LYS A 115 41.77 4.28 3.10
N ALA A 116 41.49 4.65 4.35
CA ALA A 116 42.50 4.82 5.38
C ALA A 116 43.22 3.50 5.74
N GLY A 117 42.49 2.37 5.75
CA GLY A 117 43.07 1.04 5.99
C GLY A 117 43.88 0.46 4.83
N SER A 118 43.66 0.93 3.60
CA SER A 118 44.37 0.45 2.40
C SER A 118 45.75 1.09 2.16
N GLY A 119 46.11 2.13 2.93
CA GLY A 119 47.39 2.84 2.82
C GLY A 119 48.57 2.23 3.58
N GLY A 120 48.39 1.07 4.22
CA GLY A 120 49.37 0.49 5.17
C GLY A 120 50.21 -0.70 4.70
N LEU A 121 50.16 -1.11 3.42
CA LEU A 121 50.83 -2.35 2.98
C LEU A 121 51.81 -2.19 1.80
N THR A 122 52.51 -1.05 1.69
CA THR A 122 53.71 -0.95 0.84
C THR A 122 54.84 -0.15 1.51
N GLY A 123 55.95 -0.84 1.80
CA GLY A 123 57.25 -0.32 2.27
C GLY A 123 57.39 -0.41 3.81
N ASP A 124 58.33 -1.13 4.40
CA ASP A 124 59.66 -1.65 3.99
C ASP A 124 59.95 -2.95 4.77
#